data_AF-A0A401M8I7-F1
#
_entry.id   AF-A0A401M8I7-F1
#
_cell.length_a   1.000
_cell.length_b   1.000
_cell.length_c   1.000
_cell.angle_alpha   90.00
_cell.angle_beta   90.00
_cell.angle_gamma   90.00
#
_symmetry.space_group_name_H-M   'P 1'
#
loop_
_entity.id
_entity.type
_entity.pdbx_description
1 polymer ?
#
loop_
_entity_poly.entity_id
_entity_poly.type
_entity_poly.pdbx_seq_one_letter_code
_entity_poly.pdbx_strand_id
1 'polypeptide(L)' 'MLREVTATRYIAPLRSGGSVPGIVEADDLGTYVVKLST' A
#
# COMPACT_ATOMS: atom_id res chain seq x y z
N MET A 1 -6.51 -3.57 19.70
CA MET A 1 -5.18 -3.90 19.15
C MET A 1 -5.27 -3.81 17.65
N LEU A 2 -4.39 -3.06 16.99
CA LEU A 2 -4.34 -2.98 15.52
C LEU A 2 -3.52 -4.15 14.98
N ARG A 3 -3.88 -4.62 13.79
CA ARG A 3 -3.15 -5.67 13.09
C ARG A 3 -1.93 -5.07 12.42
N GLU A 4 -0.77 -5.66 12.64
CA GLU A 4 0.48 -5.33 11.95
C GLU A 4 0.76 -6.37 10.87
N VAL A 5 1.20 -5.91 9.70
CA VAL A 5 1.56 -6.74 8.53
C VAL A 5 2.79 -6.13 7.86
N THR A 6 3.62 -6.96 7.24
CA THR A 6 4.83 -6.50 6.55
C THR A 6 4.55 -6.32 5.08
N ALA A 7 4.82 -5.14 4.53
CA ALA A 7 4.77 -4.92 3.08
C ALA A 7 5.88 -5.74 2.38
N THR A 8 5.51 -6.58 1.42
CA THR A 8 6.42 -7.48 0.71
C THR A 8 6.78 -6.98 -0.69
N ARG A 9 5.85 -6.29 -1.35
CA ARG A 9 6.05 -5.81 -2.72
C ARG A 9 5.28 -4.52 -2.99
N TYR A 10 5.98 -3.52 -3.54
CA TYR A 10 5.34 -2.36 -4.15
C TYR A 10 4.85 -2.70 -5.55
N ILE A 11 3.59 -2.36 -5.85
CA ILE A 11 2.99 -2.59 -7.17
C ILE A 11 2.59 -1.29 -7.84
N ALA A 12 2.11 -1.38 -9.08
CA ALA A 12 1.71 -0.21 -9.85
C ALA A 12 0.69 0.64 -9.05
N PRO A 13 0.95 1.94 -8.87
CA PRO A 13 0.08 2.80 -8.07
C PRO A 13 -1.28 3.00 -8.75
N LEU A 14 -2.33 3.15 -7.93
CA LEU A 14 -3.64 3.51 -8.44
C LEU A 14 -3.59 4.96 -8.94
N ARG A 15 -3.94 5.17 -10.21
CA ARG A 15 -4.06 6.50 -10.80
C ARG A 15 -5.53 6.89 -10.87
N SER A 16 -6.05 7.45 -9.79
CA SER A 16 -7.37 8.08 -9.75
C SER A 16 -7.23 9.53 -9.28
N GLY A 17 -7.26 10.47 -10.21
CA GLY A 17 -7.14 11.91 -9.92
C GLY A 17 -5.70 12.39 -9.66
N GLY A 18 -5.55 13.52 -8.96
CA GLY A 18 -4.25 14.15 -8.70
C GLY A 18 -3.42 13.50 -7.58
N SER A 19 -3.97 12.50 -6.89
CA SER A 19 -3.25 11.72 -5.87
C SER A 19 -2.68 10.44 -6.47
N VAL A 20 -1.45 10.08 -6.09
CA VAL A 20 -0.79 8.84 -6.50
C VAL A 20 -0.43 8.06 -5.23
N PRO A 21 -1.39 7.35 -4.62
CA PRO A 21 -1.08 6.53 -3.45
C PRO A 21 -0.22 5.33 -3.86
N GLY A 22 0.64 4.89 -2.94
CA GLY A 22 1.35 3.64 -3.10
C GLY A 22 0.41 2.47 -2.89
N ILE A 23 0.57 1.39 -3.65
CA ILE A 23 -0.10 0.11 -3.36
C ILE A 23 0.98 -0.93 -3.03
N VAL A 24 0.75 -1.69 -1.97
CA VAL A 24 1.64 -2.78 -1.54
C VAL A 24 0.89 -4.09 -1.35
N GLU A 25 1.51 -5.19 -1.73
CA GLU A 25 1.17 -6.52 -1.23
C GLU A 25 1.84 -6.72 0.13
N ALA A 26 1.21 -7.51 1.01
CA ALA A 26 1.73 -7.82 2.33
C ALA A 26 1.87 -9.33 2.57
N ASP A 27 2.59 -9.69 3.63
CA ASP A 27 2.86 -11.08 4.06
C ASP A 27 1.60 -11.87 4.42
N ASP A 28 0.51 -11.17 4.67
CA ASP A 28 -0.79 -11.74 4.99
C ASP A 28 -1.70 -11.99 3.78
N LEU A 29 -1.13 -11.89 2.57
CA LEU A 29 -1.83 -12.02 1.29
C LEU A 29 -2.82 -10.87 0.99
N GLY A 30 -2.79 -9.79 1.79
CA GLY A 30 -3.57 -8.58 1.58
C GLY A 30 -2.93 -7.61 0.58
N THR A 31 -3.75 -6.72 0.03
CA THR A 31 -3.31 -5.56 -0.78
C THR A 31 -3.75 -4.28 -0.10
N TYR A 32 -2.81 -3.35 0.11
CA TYR A 32 -3.00 -2.16 0.94
C TYR A 32 -2.63 -0.88 0.18
N VAL A 33 -3.40 0.18 0.45
CA VAL A 33 -3.12 1.53 -0.04
C VAL A 33 -2.34 2.28 1.05
N VAL A 34 -1.16 2.79 0.70
CA VAL A 34 -0.29 3.53 1.61
C VAL A 34 -0.14 4.98 1.16
N LYS A 35 -0.23 5.89 2.14
CA LYS A 35 0.12 7.29 1.94
C LYS A 35 1.61 7.45 2.21
N LEU A 36 2.36 7.89 1.21
CA LEU A 36 3.77 8.26 1.36
C LEU A 36 3.85 9.72 1.80
N SER A 37 4.63 10.01 2.83
CA SER A 37 4.96 11.37 3.29
C SER A 37 6.45 11.48 3.51
N THR A 38 7.03 12.62 3.15
CA THR A 38 8.43 12.98 3.45
C THR A 38 8.58 13.39 4.90
#